data_AF-A0AAN8ZXR6-F1
#
_entry.id   AF-A0AAN8ZXR6-F1
#
_cell.length_a   1.000
_cell.length_b   1.000
_cell.length_c   1.000
_cell.angle_alpha   90.00
_cell.angle_beta   90.00
_cell.angle_gamma   90.00
#
_symmetry.space_group_name_H-M   'P 1'
#
loop_
_entity.id
_entity.type
_entity.pdbx_description
1 polymer ?
#
loop_
_entity_poly.entity_id
_entity_poly.type
_entity_poly.pdbx_seq_one_letter_code
_entity_poly.pdbx_strand_id
1 'polypeptide(L)'
;MQIVTALRIVEREERADQFALQRQKGSGFLPPGRPKKWRDKALAVLEGAAAQRIEGNQFEDREGSKNWLIKHLEVIRLLLLEDMKVIRSLCVPCFPPHYDITNRYVQMYHKSLANHLIELVEGGLEDNEYVTLLSWVLNVYGGKELMGHPSLNINVAKLGPLLENKVLDDLISMYLQNVNTNYDSWMARALELEEKEWYRSEPPQQDSDAHYKTELPQLIHDMIRQNLDVAATISQEVQVQVLISSLVKVRLFASKYEAAVTRYKDTYYSDRSQIQYFTTYIIALTNSCQAIVDVVVTVKAQFWKPGGSHQNDGKIATEFDALLTVYQRARGVMCDYLLEEALVDLQEQFSSLITQRWLNNTEPMDTICLTLSDYFEDYSHLHQKNFDYVVQLALNTVAMRYTTAILQKRLTLKTQEDRKIVADRINEETAKLSSVFEQVAPDLVKFDSPCEVIKGLAEVIKVSDVDFLSLELHRLLRRYPDMSSDHLTALLLLRGDLGRLDVRQRVAEIMEEMRTQRSGPTQKSIFSHIHISTSLFT
;
A
#
# COMPACT_ATOMS: atom_id res chain seq x y z
N MET A 1 22.43 42.37 48.01
CA MET A 1 23.16 42.40 49.29
C MET A 1 22.89 41.17 50.19
N GLN A 2 21.65 40.66 50.23
CA GLN A 2 21.29 39.50 51.08
C GLN A 2 21.89 38.16 50.61
N ILE A 3 21.86 37.83 49.30
CA ILE A 3 22.41 36.58 48.75
C ILE A 3 23.91 36.43 49.07
N VAL A 4 24.71 37.47 48.82
CA VAL A 4 26.15 37.49 49.12
C VAL A 4 26.42 37.26 50.61
N THR A 5 25.54 37.78 51.49
CA THR A 5 25.67 37.60 52.94
C THR A 5 25.40 36.15 53.34
N ALA A 6 24.35 35.53 52.80
CA ALA A 6 24.05 34.12 53.02
C ALA A 6 25.18 33.21 52.50
N LEU A 7 25.72 33.49 51.31
CA LEU A 7 26.84 32.74 50.73
C LEU A 7 28.12 32.85 51.56
N ARG A 8 28.40 34.01 52.17
CA ARG A 8 29.54 34.18 53.09
C ARG A 8 29.40 33.28 54.33
N ILE A 9 28.18 33.10 54.84
CA ILE A 9 27.91 32.18 55.96
C ILE A 9 28.15 30.74 55.51
N VAL A 10 27.62 30.35 54.33
CA VAL A 10 27.85 29.01 53.74
C VAL A 10 29.35 28.74 53.61
N GLU A 11 30.12 29.65 53.01
CA GLU A 11 31.57 29.49 52.84
C GLU A 11 32.36 29.41 54.16
N ARG A 12 31.89 30.09 55.19
CA ARG A 12 32.49 30.00 56.54
C ARG A 12 32.24 28.62 57.15
N GLU A 13 31.01 28.11 57.03
CA GLU A 13 30.66 26.79 57.55
C GLU A 13 31.37 25.66 56.78
N GLU A 14 31.51 25.77 55.46
CA GLU A 14 32.26 24.81 54.62
C GLU A 14 33.75 24.77 54.99
N ARG A 15 34.38 25.92 55.25
CA ARG A 15 35.77 25.97 55.75
C ARG A 15 35.91 25.30 57.12
N ALA A 16 34.94 25.49 58.01
CA ALA A 16 34.93 24.84 59.31
C ALA A 16 34.73 23.31 59.19
N ASP A 17 33.90 22.85 58.23
CA ASP A 17 33.74 21.43 57.89
C ASP A 17 35.07 20.83 57.39
N GLN A 18 35.76 21.49 56.47
CA GLN A 18 37.06 21.04 55.95
C GLN A 18 38.10 20.93 57.06
N PHE A 19 38.19 21.92 57.95
CA PHE A 19 39.12 21.90 59.08
C PHE A 19 38.81 20.74 60.06
N ALA A 20 37.54 20.51 60.36
CA ALA A 20 37.11 19.41 61.21
C ALA A 20 37.47 18.04 60.61
N LEU A 21 37.24 17.84 59.31
CA LEU A 21 37.59 16.61 58.59
C LEU A 21 39.11 16.39 58.53
N GLN A 22 39.91 17.45 58.37
CA GLN A 22 41.37 17.35 58.43
C GLN A 22 41.86 16.94 59.83
N ARG A 23 41.28 17.54 60.89
CA ARG A 23 41.62 17.20 62.28
C ARG A 23 41.22 15.77 62.65
N GLN A 24 40.12 15.27 62.10
CA GLN A 24 39.70 13.88 62.28
C GLN A 24 40.75 12.89 61.77
N LYS A 25 41.41 13.17 60.64
CA LYS A 25 42.46 12.29 60.09
C LYS A 25 43.65 12.11 61.03
N GLY A 26 43.98 13.13 61.83
CA GLY A 26 45.10 13.07 62.78
C GLY A 26 44.71 12.68 64.21
N SER A 27 43.51 13.04 64.67
CA SER A 27 43.08 12.87 66.07
C SER A 27 41.96 11.86 66.28
N GLY A 28 41.36 11.32 65.21
CA GLY A 28 40.19 10.45 65.25
C GLY A 28 38.87 11.15 65.64
N PHE A 29 38.94 12.38 66.16
CA PHE A 29 37.78 13.11 66.66
C PHE A 29 37.12 13.98 65.58
N LEU A 30 35.80 13.85 65.44
CA LEU A 30 34.95 14.71 64.63
C LEU A 30 33.89 15.37 65.53
N PRO A 31 33.76 16.71 65.55
CA PRO A 31 32.74 17.38 66.35
C PRO A 31 31.32 16.90 65.98
N PRO A 32 30.43 16.68 66.97
CA PRO A 32 29.04 16.31 66.71
C PRO A 32 28.36 17.31 65.75
N GLY A 33 27.67 16.78 64.72
CA GLY A 33 26.97 17.59 63.73
C GLY A 33 27.85 18.17 62.60
N ARG A 34 29.11 17.77 62.48
CA ARG A 34 30.00 18.07 61.35
C ARG A 34 30.27 16.80 60.51
N PRO A 35 30.44 16.89 59.18
CA PRO A 35 30.25 18.09 58.36
C PRO A 35 28.76 18.46 58.23
N LYS A 36 28.46 19.75 58.28
CA LYS A 36 27.09 20.27 58.17
C LYS A 36 26.60 20.35 56.71
N LYS A 37 27.52 20.44 55.74
CA LYS A 37 27.25 20.50 54.29
C LYS A 37 26.26 21.59 53.90
N TRP A 38 26.51 22.82 54.33
CA TRP A 38 25.63 23.96 54.05
C TRP A 38 25.57 24.30 52.57
N ARG A 39 26.64 24.04 51.82
CA ARG A 39 26.67 24.20 50.37
C ARG A 39 25.67 23.27 49.69
N ASP A 40 25.68 21.98 50.01
CA ASP A 40 24.75 21.00 49.43
C ASP A 40 23.30 21.37 49.74
N LYS A 41 23.03 21.78 50.99
CA LYS A 41 21.71 22.25 51.41
C LYS A 41 21.27 23.51 50.67
N ALA A 42 22.15 24.48 50.50
CA ALA A 42 21.85 25.70 49.75
C ALA A 42 21.54 25.38 48.28
N LEU A 43 22.34 24.52 47.65
CA LEU A 43 22.10 24.08 46.27
C LEU A 43 20.78 23.29 46.14
N ALA A 44 20.44 22.43 47.10
CA ALA A 44 19.16 21.72 47.10
C ALA A 44 17.95 22.68 47.22
N VAL A 45 18.07 23.76 47.99
CA VAL A 45 17.01 24.80 48.06
C VAL A 45 16.89 25.53 46.72
N LEU A 46 18.01 25.82 46.04
CA LEU A 46 17.98 26.43 44.71
C LEU A 46 17.37 25.49 43.66
N GLU A 47 17.67 24.19 43.73
CA GLU A 47 17.07 23.16 42.86
C GLU A 47 15.55 23.06 43.10
N GLY A 48 15.11 23.00 44.35
CA GLY A 48 13.68 22.99 44.69
C GLY A 48 12.95 24.26 44.24
N ALA A 49 13.61 25.42 44.31
CA ALA A 49 13.06 26.67 43.79
C ALA A 49 12.95 26.66 42.25
N ALA A 50 13.90 26.03 41.55
CA ALA A 50 13.81 25.87 40.10
C ALA A 50 12.66 24.94 39.70
N ALA A 51 12.47 23.81 40.39
CA ALA A 51 11.35 22.90 40.17
C ALA A 51 9.99 23.58 40.40
N GLN A 52 9.82 24.28 41.53
CA GLN A 52 8.60 25.03 41.83
C GLN A 52 8.27 26.10 40.77
N ARG A 53 9.28 26.68 40.11
CA ARG A 53 9.04 27.64 39.02
C ARG A 53 8.55 26.97 37.74
N ILE A 54 8.91 25.72 37.49
CA ILE A 54 8.42 24.97 36.32
C ILE A 54 6.99 24.49 36.58
N GLU A 55 6.77 23.85 37.73
CA GLU A 55 5.46 23.29 38.12
C GLU A 55 4.42 24.38 38.43
N GLY A 56 4.81 25.41 39.19
CA GLY A 56 3.90 26.43 39.73
C GLY A 56 3.36 27.44 38.71
N ASN A 57 3.75 27.33 37.44
CA ASN A 57 3.27 28.19 36.35
C ASN A 57 2.36 27.45 35.37
N GLN A 58 1.84 26.27 35.74
CA GLN A 58 0.75 25.65 35.02
C GLN A 58 -0.58 26.37 35.33
N PHE A 59 -1.02 27.24 34.41
CA PHE A 59 -2.23 28.05 34.61
C PHE A 59 -3.52 27.36 34.15
N GLU A 60 -3.41 26.39 33.25
CA GLU A 60 -4.55 25.70 32.62
C GLU A 60 -4.28 24.19 32.60
N ASP A 61 -5.33 23.39 32.72
CA ASP A 61 -5.34 21.95 32.52
C ASP A 61 -6.13 21.57 31.26
N ARG A 62 -6.21 20.26 30.98
CA ARG A 62 -6.92 19.73 29.80
C ARG A 62 -8.40 20.11 29.78
N GLU A 63 -9.04 20.27 30.95
CA GLU A 63 -10.43 20.69 31.05
C GLU A 63 -10.61 22.17 30.68
N GLY A 64 -9.63 23.02 31.02
CA GLY A 64 -9.66 24.45 30.72
C GLY A 64 -9.34 24.82 29.26
N SER A 65 -8.48 24.06 28.56
CA SER A 65 -8.15 24.35 27.15
C SER A 65 -7.60 23.15 26.39
N LYS A 66 -8.06 22.96 25.14
CA LYS A 66 -7.48 21.97 24.20
C LYS A 66 -6.00 22.21 23.86
N ASN A 67 -5.51 23.44 24.06
CA ASN A 67 -4.12 23.82 23.79
C ASN A 67 -3.32 24.05 25.08
N TRP A 68 -3.78 23.51 26.22
CA TRP A 68 -3.15 23.72 27.52
C TRP A 68 -1.66 23.37 27.49
N LEU A 69 -1.28 22.24 26.87
CA LEU A 69 0.10 21.79 26.82
C LEU A 69 0.99 22.73 25.99
N ILE A 70 0.48 23.26 24.86
CA ILE A 70 1.20 24.24 24.04
C ILE A 70 1.49 25.48 24.88
N LYS A 71 0.49 26.02 25.57
CA LYS A 71 0.64 27.21 26.42
C LYS A 71 1.60 26.93 27.58
N HIS A 72 1.47 25.77 28.23
CA HIS A 72 2.32 25.39 29.36
C HIS A 72 3.79 25.31 28.96
N LEU A 73 4.10 24.62 27.86
CA LEU A 73 5.46 24.51 27.35
C LEU A 73 6.03 25.85 26.87
N GLU A 74 5.19 26.74 26.34
CA GLU A 74 5.59 28.10 25.96
C GLU A 74 5.92 28.98 27.19
N VAL A 75 5.12 28.88 28.25
CA VAL A 75 5.39 29.54 29.53
C VAL A 75 6.72 29.03 30.11
N ILE A 76 6.94 27.72 30.13
CA ILE A 76 8.21 27.12 30.54
C ILE A 76 9.36 27.68 29.70
N ARG A 77 9.22 27.72 28.37
CA ARG A 77 10.25 28.24 27.46
C ARG A 77 10.64 29.69 27.80
N LEU A 78 9.65 30.56 27.97
CA LEU A 78 9.88 31.97 28.31
C LEU A 78 10.52 32.13 29.69
N LEU A 79 10.03 31.40 30.69
CA LEU A 79 10.57 31.42 32.05
C LEU A 79 12.03 30.99 32.09
N LEU A 80 12.36 29.84 31.49
CA LEU A 80 13.73 29.32 31.46
C LEU A 80 14.66 30.28 30.73
N LEU A 81 14.23 30.86 29.60
CA LEU A 81 15.05 31.81 28.85
C LEU A 81 15.39 33.06 29.67
N GLU A 82 14.40 33.65 30.33
CA GLU A 82 14.61 34.84 31.18
C GLU A 82 15.42 34.52 32.43
N ASP A 83 15.13 33.41 33.10
CA ASP A 83 15.88 32.99 34.28
C ASP A 83 17.36 32.76 33.95
N MET A 84 17.66 32.13 32.81
CA MET A 84 19.05 31.94 32.37
C MET A 84 19.76 33.26 32.05
N LYS A 85 19.07 34.24 31.47
CA LYS A 85 19.61 35.60 31.26
C LYS A 85 19.92 36.28 32.60
N VAL A 86 19.00 36.19 33.56
CA VAL A 86 19.17 36.74 34.92
C VAL A 86 20.33 36.06 35.64
N ILE A 87 20.43 34.74 35.56
CA ILE A 87 21.52 33.98 36.19
C ILE A 87 22.88 34.44 35.64
N ARG A 88 23.01 34.54 34.32
CA ARG A 88 24.26 34.93 33.67
C ARG A 88 24.68 36.37 33.99
N SER A 89 23.72 37.29 34.08
CA SER A 89 23.98 38.72 34.28
C SER A 89 24.07 39.14 35.74
N LEU A 90 23.18 38.65 36.60
CA LEU A 90 23.01 39.12 37.98
C LEU A 90 23.47 38.11 39.04
N CYS A 91 23.35 36.79 38.79
CA CYS A 91 23.77 35.79 39.77
C CYS A 91 25.27 35.53 39.73
N VAL A 92 25.91 35.44 38.56
CA VAL A 92 27.37 35.17 38.44
C VAL A 92 28.23 36.09 39.33
N PRO A 93 28.02 37.42 39.39
CA PRO A 93 28.82 38.30 40.26
C PRO A 93 28.62 38.06 41.76
N CYS A 94 27.53 37.39 42.17
CA CYS A 94 27.21 37.13 43.57
C CYS A 94 27.88 35.87 44.13
N PHE A 95 28.33 34.94 43.27
CA PHE A 95 28.86 33.64 43.68
C PHE A 95 30.38 33.56 43.46
N PRO A 96 31.12 32.85 44.31
CA PRO A 96 32.53 32.54 44.04
C PRO A 96 32.70 31.74 42.73
N PRO A 97 33.77 31.97 41.93
CA PRO A 97 33.95 31.31 40.63
C PRO A 97 33.93 29.77 40.69
N HIS A 98 34.41 29.18 41.79
CA HIS A 98 34.47 27.73 41.97
C HIS A 98 33.09 27.06 42.13
N TYR A 99 32.00 27.83 42.31
CA TYR A 99 30.64 27.29 42.30
C TYR A 99 30.18 26.91 40.89
N ASP A 100 30.73 27.56 39.87
CA ASP A 100 30.27 27.42 38.48
C ASP A 100 28.74 27.54 38.36
N ILE A 101 28.21 28.61 38.97
CA ILE A 101 26.78 28.71 39.31
C ILE A 101 25.87 28.66 38.07
N THR A 102 26.34 29.18 36.93
CA THR A 102 25.62 29.09 35.66
C THR A 102 25.40 27.64 35.27
N ASN A 103 26.46 26.81 35.22
CA ASN A 103 26.33 25.41 34.86
C ASN A 103 25.53 24.62 35.90
N ARG A 104 25.64 24.97 37.19
CA ARG A 104 24.80 24.37 38.24
C ARG A 104 23.31 24.65 38.03
N TYR A 105 22.92 25.89 37.77
CA TYR A 105 21.52 26.20 37.46
C TYR A 105 21.06 25.52 36.18
N VAL A 106 21.88 25.50 35.13
CA VAL A 106 21.55 24.78 33.90
C VAL A 106 21.25 23.30 34.18
N GLN A 107 22.06 22.63 35.01
CA GLN A 107 21.80 21.25 35.43
C GLN A 107 20.53 21.11 36.26
N MET A 108 20.27 22.03 37.20
CA MET A 108 19.07 22.02 38.04
C MET A 108 17.80 22.18 37.22
N TYR A 109 17.76 23.15 36.29
CA TYR A 109 16.62 23.37 35.41
C TYR A 109 16.45 22.23 34.41
N HIS A 110 17.53 21.68 33.85
CA HIS A 110 17.47 20.51 32.97
C HIS A 110 16.83 19.31 33.68
N LYS A 111 17.30 18.98 34.89
CA LYS A 111 16.76 17.86 35.68
C LYS A 111 15.31 18.10 36.11
N SER A 112 14.99 19.29 36.59
CA SER A 112 13.64 19.63 37.04
C SER A 112 12.64 19.59 35.88
N LEU A 113 13.06 20.11 34.71
CA LEU A 113 12.26 20.03 33.49
C LEU A 113 12.07 18.59 33.04
N ALA A 114 13.13 17.78 33.03
CA ALA A 114 13.04 16.37 32.66
C ALA A 114 12.01 15.62 33.53
N ASN A 115 12.08 15.79 34.85
CA ASN A 115 11.13 15.18 35.78
C ASN A 115 9.69 15.64 35.50
N HIS A 116 9.48 16.95 35.33
CA HIS A 116 8.16 17.50 35.02
C HIS A 116 7.59 16.93 33.72
N LEU A 117 8.40 16.81 32.66
CA LEU A 117 7.95 16.23 31.40
C LEU A 117 7.63 14.73 31.53
N ILE A 118 8.38 13.99 32.35
CA ILE A 118 8.06 12.58 32.65
C ILE A 118 6.72 12.47 33.37
N GLU A 119 6.45 13.33 34.35
CA GLU A 119 5.16 13.36 35.05
C GLU A 119 3.99 13.67 34.09
N LEU A 120 4.19 14.56 33.12
CA LEU A 120 3.19 14.83 32.07
C LEU A 120 2.95 13.60 31.18
N VAL A 121 4.00 12.86 30.83
CA VAL A 121 3.88 11.61 30.03
C VAL A 121 3.16 10.52 30.83
N GLU A 122 3.51 10.35 32.11
CA GLU A 122 2.87 9.38 33.02
C GLU A 122 1.41 9.73 33.31
N GLY A 123 1.06 11.02 33.31
CA GLY A 123 -0.32 11.51 33.39
C GLY A 123 -1.18 11.17 32.17
N GLY A 124 -0.57 10.70 31.09
CA GLY A 124 -1.23 10.28 29.85
C GLY A 124 -1.46 11.44 28.89
N LEU A 125 -1.04 11.25 27.63
CA LEU A 125 -1.18 12.24 26.56
C LEU A 125 -2.28 11.82 25.57
N GLU A 126 -2.91 12.82 24.94
CA GLU A 126 -3.96 12.64 23.95
C GLU A 126 -3.57 13.28 22.61
N ASP A 127 -3.81 12.57 21.50
CA ASP A 127 -3.78 13.11 20.13
C ASP A 127 -2.62 14.07 19.78
N ASN A 128 -2.92 15.36 19.71
CA ASN A 128 -1.99 16.42 19.33
C ASN A 128 -0.96 16.73 20.43
N GLU A 129 -1.18 16.29 21.66
CA GLU A 129 -0.27 16.47 22.78
C GLU A 129 1.04 15.68 22.57
N TYR A 130 0.98 14.50 21.96
CA TYR A 130 2.16 13.74 21.56
C TYR A 130 3.05 14.55 20.61
N VAL A 131 2.46 15.11 19.56
CA VAL A 131 3.16 15.93 18.56
C VAL A 131 3.77 17.16 19.23
N THR A 132 2.98 17.83 20.08
CA THR A 132 3.39 19.04 20.81
C THR A 132 4.60 18.75 21.69
N LEU A 133 4.54 17.70 22.51
CA LEU A 133 5.63 17.37 23.42
C LEU A 133 6.88 16.89 22.66
N LEU A 134 6.72 15.97 21.70
CA LEU A 134 7.85 15.44 20.93
C LEU A 134 8.56 16.54 20.15
N SER A 135 7.81 17.42 19.47
CA SER A 135 8.40 18.55 18.72
C SER A 135 9.11 19.52 19.67
N TRP A 136 8.54 19.81 20.83
CA TRP A 136 9.17 20.71 21.80
C TRP A 136 10.49 20.14 22.35
N VAL A 137 10.49 18.86 22.73
CA VAL A 137 11.67 18.17 23.26
C VAL A 137 12.79 18.09 22.21
N LEU A 138 12.46 17.73 20.97
CA LEU A 138 13.44 17.51 19.91
C LEU A 138 13.94 18.80 19.25
N ASN A 139 13.06 19.79 19.06
CA ASN A 139 13.36 20.96 18.24
C ASN A 139 13.49 22.27 19.04
N VAL A 140 12.69 22.46 20.09
CA VAL A 140 12.64 23.73 20.84
C VAL A 140 13.69 23.76 21.94
N TYR A 141 13.78 22.70 22.76
CA TYR A 141 14.62 22.68 23.95
C TYR A 141 16.09 23.03 23.66
N GLY A 142 16.73 22.26 22.76
CA GLY A 142 18.11 22.50 22.32
C GLY A 142 18.25 23.59 21.25
N GLY A 143 17.13 24.09 20.71
CA GLY A 143 17.08 24.99 19.57
C GLY A 143 17.42 26.44 19.89
N LYS A 144 17.37 27.29 18.86
CA LYS A 144 17.64 28.74 18.95
C LYS A 144 16.58 29.51 19.75
N GLU A 145 15.46 28.88 20.05
CA GLU A 145 14.34 29.50 20.78
C GLU A 145 14.48 29.37 22.29
N LEU A 146 15.36 28.48 22.78
CA LEU A 146 15.60 28.26 24.21
C LEU A 146 17.09 28.15 24.53
N MET A 147 17.65 26.94 24.68
CA MET A 147 19.00 26.75 25.22
C MET A 147 20.09 27.23 24.24
N GLY A 148 19.85 27.06 22.94
CA GLY A 148 20.71 27.55 21.86
C GLY A 148 20.47 29.02 21.49
N HIS A 149 19.64 29.76 22.25
CA HIS A 149 19.35 31.17 21.96
C HIS A 149 20.64 32.01 21.98
N PRO A 150 20.84 32.99 21.08
CA PRO A 150 22.09 33.76 20.97
C PRO A 150 22.57 34.42 22.27
N SER A 151 21.64 34.80 23.16
CA SER A 151 21.98 35.38 24.47
C SER A 151 22.49 34.35 25.50
N LEU A 152 22.14 33.07 25.32
CA LEU A 152 22.52 31.97 26.21
C LEU A 152 23.71 31.20 25.64
N ASN A 153 23.60 30.73 24.39
CA ASN A 153 24.57 29.91 23.68
C ASN A 153 25.00 28.67 24.49
N ILE A 154 24.03 27.99 25.12
CA ILE A 154 24.26 26.81 25.95
C ILE A 154 24.22 25.57 25.06
N ASN A 155 25.31 24.78 25.10
CA ASN A 155 25.36 23.50 24.40
C ASN A 155 24.78 22.39 25.28
N VAL A 156 23.54 22.00 24.98
CA VAL A 156 22.81 20.94 25.70
C VAL A 156 23.43 19.55 25.54
N ALA A 157 24.27 19.31 24.53
CA ALA A 157 24.92 18.00 24.34
C ALA A 157 25.80 17.57 25.52
N LYS A 158 26.25 18.54 26.34
CA LYS A 158 27.03 18.28 27.56
C LYS A 158 26.17 17.85 28.77
N LEU A 159 24.85 18.05 28.70
CA LEU A 159 23.92 17.73 29.79
C LEU A 159 23.35 16.32 29.66
N GLY A 160 23.39 15.75 28.45
CA GLY A 160 22.64 14.55 28.10
C GLY A 160 21.28 14.90 27.48
N PRO A 161 20.54 13.88 27.01
CA PRO A 161 19.21 14.09 26.44
C PRO A 161 18.22 14.50 27.54
N LEU A 162 17.26 15.39 27.20
CA LEU A 162 16.27 15.88 28.16
C LEU A 162 15.35 14.77 28.68
N LEU A 163 14.94 13.88 27.78
CA LEU A 163 14.29 12.62 28.12
C LEU A 163 15.25 11.48 27.79
N GLU A 164 15.28 10.45 28.63
CA GLU A 164 16.06 9.25 28.31
C GLU A 164 15.58 8.64 27.00
N ASN A 165 16.50 8.08 26.20
CA ASN A 165 16.18 7.51 24.89
C ASN A 165 15.02 6.51 24.96
N LYS A 166 14.97 5.69 26.03
CA LYS A 166 13.87 4.74 26.24
C LYS A 166 12.52 5.43 26.37
N VAL A 167 12.43 6.48 27.18
CA VAL A 167 11.19 7.25 27.37
C VAL A 167 10.77 7.93 26.07
N LEU A 168 11.73 8.45 25.31
CA LEU A 168 11.48 9.06 24.01
C LEU A 168 10.99 8.02 22.98
N ASP A 169 11.61 6.84 22.91
CA ASP A 169 11.22 5.75 22.03
C ASP A 169 9.81 5.21 22.38
N ASP A 170 9.51 5.09 23.67
CA ASP A 170 8.18 4.70 24.17
C ASP A 170 7.13 5.75 23.77
N LEU A 171 7.45 7.05 23.92
CA LEU A 171 6.57 8.15 23.53
C LEU A 171 6.30 8.19 22.02
N ILE A 172 7.33 7.98 21.18
CA ILE A 172 7.19 7.84 19.73
C ILE A 172 6.32 6.61 19.39
N SER A 173 6.50 5.50 20.10
CA SER A 173 5.70 4.29 19.90
C SER A 173 4.23 4.51 20.22
N MET A 174 3.92 5.23 21.31
CA MET A 174 2.54 5.61 21.66
C MET A 174 1.92 6.56 20.62
N TYR A 175 2.68 7.54 20.14
CA TYR A 175 2.25 8.39 19.03
C TYR A 175 1.90 7.58 17.77
N LEU A 176 2.79 6.66 17.36
CA LEU A 176 2.56 5.80 16.21
C LEU A 176 1.37 4.87 16.39
N GLN A 177 1.12 4.37 17.60
CA GLN A 177 -0.08 3.59 17.91
C GLN A 177 -1.35 4.43 17.70
N ASN A 178 -1.34 5.70 18.11
CA ASN A 178 -2.47 6.58 17.86
C ASN A 178 -2.68 6.85 16.37
N VAL A 179 -1.62 7.16 15.63
CA VAL A 179 -1.65 7.30 14.16
C VAL A 179 -2.24 6.05 13.51
N ASN A 180 -1.81 4.87 13.92
CA ASN A 180 -2.32 3.60 13.39
C ASN A 180 -3.81 3.38 13.69
N THR A 181 -4.29 3.77 14.87
CA THR A 181 -5.71 3.68 15.26
C THR A 181 -6.57 4.67 14.47
N ASN A 182 -6.03 5.87 14.20
CA ASN A 182 -6.66 6.87 13.36
C ASN A 182 -6.79 6.39 11.91
N TYR A 183 -5.74 5.75 11.36
CA TYR A 183 -5.81 5.11 10.05
C TYR A 183 -6.92 4.04 9.98
N ASP A 184 -7.02 3.16 10.98
CA ASP A 184 -8.04 2.10 10.99
C ASP A 184 -9.46 2.68 10.99
N SER A 185 -9.69 3.69 11.83
CA SER A 185 -11.00 4.35 11.96
C SER A 185 -11.37 5.11 10.69
N TRP A 186 -10.41 5.84 10.12
CA TRP A 186 -10.62 6.61 8.90
C TRP A 186 -10.91 5.70 7.70
N MET A 187 -10.13 4.61 7.54
CA MET A 187 -10.31 3.66 6.44
C MET A 187 -11.63 2.91 6.54
N ALA A 188 -12.06 2.54 7.74
CA ALA A 188 -13.38 1.95 7.94
C ALA A 188 -14.50 2.91 7.49
N ARG A 189 -14.39 4.19 7.84
CA ARG A 189 -15.35 5.23 7.42
C ARG A 189 -15.32 5.49 5.92
N ALA A 190 -14.12 5.51 5.31
CA ALA A 190 -13.97 5.68 3.87
C ALA A 190 -14.64 4.53 3.10
N LEU A 191 -14.46 3.28 3.54
CA LEU A 191 -15.14 2.13 2.95
C LEU A 191 -16.66 2.21 3.10
N GLU A 192 -17.15 2.58 4.28
CA GLU A 192 -18.59 2.73 4.53
C GLU A 192 -19.21 3.80 3.62
N LEU A 193 -18.48 4.88 3.35
CA LEU A 193 -18.93 5.93 2.43
C LEU A 193 -18.94 5.42 0.98
N GLU A 194 -17.86 4.77 0.53
CA GLU A 194 -17.80 4.18 -0.82
C GLU A 194 -18.92 3.16 -1.02
N GLU A 195 -19.12 2.21 -0.08
CA GLU A 195 -20.19 1.22 -0.17
C GLU A 195 -21.56 1.90 -0.34
N LYS A 196 -21.84 2.99 0.38
CA LYS A 196 -23.10 3.75 0.22
C LYS A 196 -23.25 4.40 -1.16
N GLU A 197 -22.15 4.85 -1.77
CA GLU A 197 -22.21 5.41 -3.13
C GLU A 197 -22.63 4.36 -4.15
N TRP A 198 -22.13 3.12 -4.05
CA TRP A 198 -22.33 2.09 -5.08
C TRP A 198 -23.80 1.64 -5.24
N TYR A 199 -24.64 1.90 -4.23
CA TYR A 199 -26.08 1.59 -4.25
C TYR A 199 -26.96 2.81 -4.59
N ARG A 200 -26.37 3.94 -5.01
CA ARG A 200 -27.15 5.10 -5.44
C ARG A 200 -27.82 4.87 -6.79
N SER A 201 -28.91 5.60 -7.00
CA SER A 201 -29.65 5.67 -8.27
C SER A 201 -29.07 6.73 -9.22
N GLU A 202 -27.81 7.12 -9.04
CA GLU A 202 -27.09 8.08 -9.87
C GLU A 202 -25.75 7.45 -10.29
N PRO A 203 -25.23 7.76 -11.49
CA PRO A 203 -23.93 7.28 -11.91
C PRO A 203 -22.80 7.93 -11.08
N PRO A 204 -21.62 7.27 -10.97
CA PRO A 204 -20.44 7.86 -10.36
C PRO A 204 -20.00 9.14 -11.09
N GLN A 205 -19.25 9.98 -10.38
CA GLN A 205 -18.69 11.20 -10.95
C GLN A 205 -17.71 10.88 -12.07
N GLN A 206 -17.59 11.82 -13.02
CA GLN A 206 -16.60 11.77 -14.10
C GLN A 206 -15.46 12.76 -13.86
N ASP A 207 -14.27 12.44 -14.38
CA ASP A 207 -13.15 13.39 -14.48
C ASP A 207 -13.29 14.30 -15.72
N SER A 208 -12.28 15.14 -15.98
CA SER A 208 -12.27 16.08 -17.10
C SER A 208 -12.33 15.40 -18.47
N ASP A 209 -11.91 14.15 -18.54
CA ASP A 209 -11.82 13.35 -19.75
C ASP A 209 -12.99 12.34 -19.84
N ALA A 210 -14.06 12.57 -19.06
CA ALA A 210 -15.26 11.75 -18.97
C ALA A 210 -15.05 10.32 -18.41
N HIS A 211 -13.92 10.02 -17.76
CA HIS A 211 -13.75 8.73 -17.10
C HIS A 211 -14.41 8.71 -15.72
N TYR A 212 -15.06 7.60 -15.36
CA TYR A 212 -15.67 7.50 -14.04
C TYR A 212 -14.62 7.39 -12.94
N LYS A 213 -14.88 8.03 -11.80
CA LYS A 213 -13.98 8.09 -10.64
C LYS A 213 -14.74 7.95 -9.32
N THR A 214 -13.98 7.57 -8.30
CA THR A 214 -14.41 7.66 -6.89
C THR A 214 -13.52 8.64 -6.14
N GLU A 215 -13.94 9.08 -4.95
CA GLU A 215 -13.18 10.04 -4.14
C GLU A 215 -12.06 9.37 -3.33
N LEU A 216 -12.10 8.04 -3.19
CA LEU A 216 -11.15 7.25 -2.42
C LEU A 216 -9.66 7.54 -2.72
N PRO A 217 -9.19 7.69 -3.97
CA PRO A 217 -7.77 7.92 -4.24
C PRO A 217 -7.29 9.27 -3.67
N GLN A 218 -8.10 10.31 -3.83
CA GLN A 218 -7.81 11.64 -3.30
C GLN A 218 -7.83 11.64 -1.76
N LEU A 219 -8.83 10.98 -1.18
CA LEU A 219 -8.95 10.81 0.27
C LEU A 219 -7.72 10.07 0.85
N ILE A 220 -7.24 9.00 0.21
CA ILE A 220 -6.02 8.28 0.62
C ILE A 220 -4.79 9.17 0.51
N HIS A 221 -4.64 9.90 -0.60
CA HIS A 221 -3.53 10.84 -0.80
C HIS A 221 -3.46 11.87 0.34
N ASP A 222 -4.59 12.54 0.61
CA ASP A 222 -4.64 13.61 1.62
C ASP A 222 -4.39 13.06 3.02
N MET A 223 -4.92 11.88 3.33
CA MET A 223 -4.69 11.20 4.60
C MET A 223 -3.20 10.84 4.79
N ILE A 224 -2.53 10.30 3.77
CA ILE A 224 -1.07 10.03 3.85
C ILE A 224 -0.31 11.35 4.07
N ARG A 225 -0.60 12.35 3.24
CA ARG A 225 0.11 13.63 3.25
C ARG A 225 0.00 14.37 4.58
N GLN A 226 -1.22 14.51 5.11
CA GLN A 226 -1.46 15.21 6.37
C GLN A 226 -0.68 14.57 7.54
N ASN A 227 -0.68 13.23 7.63
CA ASN A 227 0.07 12.53 8.68
C ASN A 227 1.60 12.69 8.52
N LEU A 228 2.10 12.67 7.28
CA LEU A 228 3.52 12.91 7.01
C LEU A 228 3.96 14.34 7.30
N ASP A 229 3.12 15.33 7.00
CA ASP A 229 3.38 16.74 7.28
C ASP A 229 3.44 17.00 8.79
N VAL A 230 2.51 16.41 9.55
CA VAL A 230 2.53 16.48 11.03
C VAL A 230 3.80 15.82 11.59
N ALA A 231 4.13 14.62 11.10
CA ALA A 231 5.32 13.90 11.55
C ALA A 231 6.63 14.65 11.24
N ALA A 232 6.68 15.38 10.12
CA ALA A 232 7.83 16.21 9.74
C ALA A 232 8.11 17.34 10.74
N THR A 233 7.08 17.83 11.45
CA THR A 233 7.26 18.84 12.51
C THR A 233 7.92 18.29 13.77
N ILE A 234 7.98 16.97 13.90
CA ILE A 234 8.62 16.28 15.02
C ILE A 234 10.08 16.00 14.68
N SER A 235 10.32 15.15 13.68
CA SER A 235 11.66 14.81 13.18
C SER A 235 11.57 14.03 11.87
N GLN A 236 12.68 13.97 11.13
CA GLN A 236 12.76 13.17 9.91
C GLN A 236 12.62 11.67 10.20
N GLU A 237 13.14 11.20 11.34
CA GLU A 237 13.06 9.81 11.76
C GLU A 237 11.60 9.39 12.05
N VAL A 238 10.83 10.24 12.73
CA VAL A 238 9.41 9.98 13.00
C VAL A 238 8.60 10.03 11.70
N GLN A 239 8.91 10.94 10.78
CA GLN A 239 8.27 10.99 9.46
C GLN A 239 8.45 9.68 8.69
N VAL A 240 9.65 9.09 8.71
CA VAL A 240 9.89 7.78 8.08
C VAL A 240 9.08 6.66 8.73
N GLN A 241 8.93 6.65 10.05
CA GLN A 241 8.11 5.64 10.74
C GLN A 241 6.62 5.79 10.46
N VAL A 242 6.13 7.03 10.36
CA VAL A 242 4.75 7.32 9.93
C VAL A 242 4.54 6.87 8.49
N LEU A 243 5.45 7.15 7.56
CA LEU A 243 5.37 6.67 6.17
C LEU A 243 5.19 5.16 6.11
N ILE A 244 6.03 4.41 6.82
CA ILE A 244 5.94 2.94 6.88
C ILE A 244 4.57 2.51 7.40
N SER A 245 4.07 3.15 8.47
CA SER A 245 2.75 2.86 9.04
C SER A 245 1.63 3.13 8.03
N SER A 246 1.69 4.26 7.32
CA SER A 246 0.73 4.61 6.26
C SER A 246 0.70 3.56 5.16
N LEU A 247 1.86 3.13 4.64
CA LEU A 247 1.95 2.11 3.59
C LEU A 247 1.33 0.79 4.03
N VAL A 248 1.64 0.34 5.25
CA VAL A 248 1.08 -0.90 5.81
C VAL A 248 -0.44 -0.80 5.96
N LYS A 249 -0.95 0.32 6.48
CA LYS A 249 -2.39 0.51 6.70
C LYS A 249 -3.16 0.55 5.37
N VAL A 250 -2.69 1.29 4.39
CA VAL A 250 -3.32 1.36 3.05
C VAL A 250 -3.26 0.00 2.35
N ARG A 251 -2.17 -0.76 2.54
CA ARG A 251 -2.07 -2.13 2.01
C ARG A 251 -3.08 -3.08 2.63
N LEU A 252 -3.28 -3.01 3.95
CA LEU A 252 -4.27 -3.85 4.65
C LEU A 252 -5.69 -3.49 4.23
N PHE A 253 -5.96 -2.20 4.01
CA PHE A 253 -7.25 -1.72 3.53
C PHE A 253 -7.67 -2.32 2.20
N ALA A 254 -6.73 -2.50 1.26
CA ALA A 254 -7.02 -3.06 -0.06
C ALA A 254 -7.73 -4.43 0.01
N SER A 255 -7.38 -5.29 0.98
CA SER A 255 -8.05 -6.59 1.15
C SER A 255 -9.50 -6.45 1.62
N LYS A 256 -9.79 -5.48 2.48
CA LYS A 256 -11.16 -5.18 2.95
C LYS A 256 -12.00 -4.55 1.84
N TYR A 257 -11.39 -3.68 1.05
CA TYR A 257 -11.99 -3.04 -0.10
C TYR A 257 -12.33 -4.05 -1.19
N GLU A 258 -11.39 -4.93 -1.57
CA GLU A 258 -11.63 -6.02 -2.53
C GLU A 258 -12.80 -6.92 -2.07
N ALA A 259 -12.80 -7.34 -0.79
CA ALA A 259 -13.88 -8.14 -0.22
C ALA A 259 -15.24 -7.42 -0.23
N ALA A 260 -15.27 -6.09 -0.08
CA ALA A 260 -16.50 -5.31 -0.18
C ALA A 260 -17.03 -5.25 -1.62
N VAL A 261 -16.14 -5.04 -2.60
CA VAL A 261 -16.50 -5.05 -4.02
C VAL A 261 -16.98 -6.44 -4.46
N THR A 262 -16.38 -7.52 -3.94
CA THR A 262 -16.88 -8.88 -4.18
C THR A 262 -18.31 -9.06 -3.64
N ARG A 263 -18.61 -8.59 -2.42
CA ARG A 263 -19.98 -8.64 -1.87
C ARG A 263 -20.97 -7.84 -2.72
N TYR A 264 -20.55 -6.68 -3.21
CA TYR A 264 -21.36 -5.85 -4.10
C TYR A 264 -21.69 -6.58 -5.41
N LYS A 265 -20.69 -7.21 -6.03
CA LYS A 265 -20.86 -8.09 -7.20
C LYS A 265 -21.82 -9.26 -6.92
N ASP A 266 -21.63 -9.97 -5.82
CA ASP A 266 -22.46 -11.12 -5.48
C ASP A 266 -23.93 -10.72 -5.25
N THR A 267 -24.15 -9.52 -4.69
CA THR A 267 -25.49 -8.93 -4.54
C THR A 267 -26.12 -8.63 -5.90
N TYR A 268 -25.36 -8.06 -6.85
CA TYR A 268 -25.82 -7.81 -8.22
C TYR A 268 -26.24 -9.09 -8.95
N TYR A 269 -25.43 -10.16 -8.88
CA TYR A 269 -25.78 -11.42 -9.52
C TYR A 269 -26.91 -12.18 -8.83
N SER A 270 -27.19 -11.88 -7.56
CA SER A 270 -28.36 -12.43 -6.85
C SER A 270 -29.66 -11.84 -7.38
N ASP A 271 -29.68 -10.54 -7.67
CA ASP A 271 -30.81 -9.84 -8.26
C ASP A 271 -30.35 -8.57 -8.99
N ARG A 272 -30.22 -8.66 -10.32
CA ARG A 272 -29.73 -7.55 -11.16
C ARG A 272 -30.61 -6.30 -11.09
N SER A 273 -31.87 -6.42 -10.65
CA SER A 273 -32.78 -5.28 -10.54
C SER A 273 -32.49 -4.37 -9.34
N GLN A 274 -31.71 -4.84 -8.37
CA GLN A 274 -31.38 -4.07 -7.15
C GLN A 274 -30.30 -3.01 -7.36
N ILE A 275 -29.44 -3.19 -8.38
CA ILE A 275 -28.29 -2.31 -8.63
C ILE A 275 -28.34 -1.85 -10.07
N GLN A 276 -28.70 -0.58 -10.27
CA GLN A 276 -28.91 0.00 -11.59
C GLN A 276 -27.61 0.32 -12.35
N TYR A 277 -26.59 0.81 -11.64
CA TYR A 277 -25.36 1.34 -12.24
C TYR A 277 -24.15 0.43 -11.99
N PHE A 278 -24.36 -0.89 -11.96
CA PHE A 278 -23.33 -1.87 -11.61
C PHE A 278 -22.06 -1.69 -12.46
N THR A 279 -22.18 -1.81 -13.78
CA THR A 279 -21.06 -1.68 -14.73
C THR A 279 -20.35 -0.33 -14.56
N THR A 280 -21.11 0.76 -14.46
CA THR A 280 -20.59 2.13 -14.30
C THR A 280 -19.77 2.29 -13.01
N TYR A 281 -20.25 1.73 -11.89
CA TYR A 281 -19.50 1.74 -10.63
C TYR A 281 -18.29 0.82 -10.67
N ILE A 282 -18.35 -0.37 -11.25
CA ILE A 282 -17.16 -1.23 -11.36
C ILE A 282 -16.08 -0.55 -12.23
N ILE A 283 -16.45 0.18 -13.29
CA ILE A 283 -15.51 1.03 -14.06
C ILE A 283 -14.85 2.06 -13.14
N ALA A 284 -15.65 2.80 -12.35
CA ALA A 284 -15.13 3.80 -11.41
C ALA A 284 -14.18 3.17 -10.37
N LEU A 285 -14.50 1.99 -9.85
CA LEU A 285 -13.68 1.26 -8.88
C LEU A 285 -12.38 0.75 -9.48
N THR A 286 -12.40 0.34 -10.76
CA THR A 286 -11.22 -0.06 -11.52
C THR A 286 -10.28 1.12 -11.74
N ASN A 287 -10.82 2.26 -12.18
CA ASN A 287 -10.08 3.52 -12.33
C ASN A 287 -9.54 4.01 -10.98
N SER A 288 -10.32 3.88 -9.91
CA SER A 288 -9.91 4.23 -8.54
C SER A 288 -8.69 3.41 -8.07
N CYS A 289 -8.66 2.10 -8.34
CA CYS A 289 -7.48 1.27 -8.03
C CYS A 289 -6.23 1.73 -8.80
N GLN A 290 -6.38 2.11 -10.07
CA GLN A 290 -5.27 2.66 -10.86
C GLN A 290 -4.82 4.03 -10.33
N ALA A 291 -5.75 4.92 -9.98
CA ALA A 291 -5.44 6.22 -9.39
C ALA A 291 -4.71 6.08 -8.03
N ILE A 292 -5.07 5.08 -7.21
CA ILE A 292 -4.34 4.78 -5.97
C ILE A 292 -2.91 4.33 -6.26
N VAL A 293 -2.69 3.52 -7.31
CA VAL A 293 -1.33 3.17 -7.76
C VAL A 293 -0.54 4.43 -8.12
N ASP A 294 -1.15 5.37 -8.84
CA ASP A 294 -0.50 6.62 -9.24
C ASP A 294 -0.21 7.55 -8.03
N VAL A 295 -1.10 7.58 -7.04
CA VAL A 295 -0.88 8.26 -5.75
C VAL A 295 0.33 7.65 -5.03
N VAL A 296 0.41 6.32 -4.94
CA VAL A 296 1.51 5.62 -4.27
C VAL A 296 2.84 5.86 -4.98
N VAL A 297 2.87 5.85 -6.32
CA VAL A 297 4.05 6.22 -7.11
C VAL A 297 4.46 7.67 -6.85
N THR A 298 3.51 8.59 -6.77
CA THR A 298 3.78 10.00 -6.44
C THR A 298 4.40 10.14 -5.05
N VAL A 299 3.83 9.49 -4.04
CA VAL A 299 4.37 9.46 -2.67
C VAL A 299 5.77 8.83 -2.64
N LYS A 300 5.98 7.73 -3.38
CA LYS A 300 7.29 7.08 -3.52
C LYS A 300 8.34 8.04 -4.07
N ALA A 301 8.01 8.81 -5.11
CA ALA A 301 8.94 9.78 -5.72
C ALA A 301 9.26 10.98 -4.79
N GLN A 302 8.31 11.40 -3.96
CA GLN A 302 8.49 12.54 -3.06
C GLN A 302 9.26 12.19 -1.78
N PHE A 303 8.92 11.06 -1.14
CA PHE A 303 9.39 10.73 0.21
C PHE A 303 10.46 9.63 0.26
N TRP A 304 10.77 9.00 -0.88
CA TRP A 304 11.76 7.93 -0.92
C TRP A 304 12.69 8.04 -2.15
N LYS A 305 13.99 7.80 -1.93
CA LYS A 305 15.00 7.71 -2.99
C LYS A 305 15.84 6.45 -2.77
N PRO A 306 16.04 5.62 -3.81
CA PRO A 306 16.85 4.40 -3.69
C PRO A 306 18.28 4.71 -3.21
N GLY A 307 18.78 3.93 -2.24
CA GLY A 307 20.15 4.08 -1.75
C GLY A 307 20.33 5.24 -0.76
N GLY A 308 19.24 5.70 -0.13
CA GLY A 308 19.31 6.66 0.95
C GLY A 308 20.02 6.10 2.19
N SER A 309 20.56 6.97 3.04
CA SER A 309 21.24 6.61 4.30
C SER A 309 20.29 6.18 5.43
N HIS A 310 19.01 5.94 5.13
CA HIS A 310 18.03 5.53 6.14
C HIS A 310 18.21 4.05 6.49
N GLN A 311 18.30 3.74 7.78
CA GLN A 311 18.37 2.35 8.27
C GLN A 311 17.17 1.49 7.80
N ASN A 312 16.05 2.13 7.45
CA ASN A 312 14.81 1.50 7.01
C ASN A 312 14.63 1.40 5.49
N ASP A 313 15.65 1.72 4.67
CA ASP A 313 15.52 1.82 3.20
C ASP A 313 14.90 0.55 2.57
N GLY A 314 15.43 -0.63 2.92
CA GLY A 314 14.92 -1.91 2.41
C GLY A 314 13.47 -2.21 2.82
N LYS A 315 13.07 -1.78 4.02
CA LYS A 315 11.69 -1.96 4.52
C LYS A 315 10.71 -1.05 3.75
N ILE A 316 11.09 0.21 3.51
CA ILE A 316 10.26 1.17 2.76
C ILE A 316 10.06 0.68 1.32
N ALA A 317 11.13 0.24 0.65
CA ALA A 317 11.06 -0.33 -0.69
C ALA A 317 10.09 -1.53 -0.76
N THR A 318 10.23 -2.47 0.19
CA THR A 318 9.37 -3.66 0.28
C THR A 318 7.91 -3.30 0.47
N GLU A 319 7.58 -2.36 1.35
CA GLU A 319 6.18 -1.95 1.58
C GLU A 319 5.57 -1.21 0.39
N PHE A 320 6.35 -0.37 -0.32
CA PHE A 320 5.89 0.25 -1.57
C PHE A 320 5.57 -0.81 -2.63
N ASP A 321 6.47 -1.75 -2.87
CA ASP A 321 6.28 -2.77 -3.90
C ASP A 321 5.13 -3.70 -3.55
N ALA A 322 4.97 -4.06 -2.27
CA ALA A 322 3.84 -4.83 -1.78
C ALA A 322 2.51 -4.08 -1.97
N LEU A 323 2.47 -2.77 -1.66
CA LEU A 323 1.27 -1.95 -1.83
C LEU A 323 0.87 -1.82 -3.30
N LEU A 324 1.84 -1.53 -4.18
CA LEU A 324 1.60 -1.44 -5.63
C LEU A 324 1.07 -2.77 -6.18
N THR A 325 1.67 -3.90 -5.77
CA THR A 325 1.25 -5.24 -6.19
C THR A 325 -0.20 -5.53 -5.79
N VAL A 326 -0.59 -5.19 -4.56
CA VAL A 326 -1.95 -5.48 -4.06
C VAL A 326 -3.00 -4.65 -4.81
N TYR A 327 -2.77 -3.37 -5.08
CA TYR A 327 -3.72 -2.56 -5.83
C TYR A 327 -3.74 -2.87 -7.33
N GLN A 328 -2.62 -3.27 -7.93
CA GLN A 328 -2.61 -3.81 -9.30
C GLN A 328 -3.42 -5.10 -9.42
N ARG A 329 -3.33 -5.98 -8.40
CA ARG A 329 -4.13 -7.20 -8.32
C ARG A 329 -5.62 -6.86 -8.16
N ALA A 330 -5.97 -5.97 -7.23
CA ALA A 330 -7.35 -5.53 -7.04
C ALA A 330 -7.93 -4.93 -8.33
N ARG A 331 -7.18 -4.07 -9.02
CA ARG A 331 -7.55 -3.56 -10.35
C ARG A 331 -7.85 -4.69 -11.34
N GLY A 332 -7.02 -5.73 -11.40
CA GLY A 332 -7.24 -6.90 -12.25
C GLY A 332 -8.54 -7.65 -11.91
N VAL A 333 -8.83 -7.85 -10.63
CA VAL A 333 -10.08 -8.48 -10.16
C VAL A 333 -11.31 -7.67 -10.60
N MET A 334 -11.24 -6.34 -10.54
CA MET A 334 -12.37 -5.49 -10.97
C MET A 334 -12.55 -5.54 -12.50
N CYS A 335 -11.46 -5.62 -13.27
CA CYS A 335 -11.51 -5.89 -14.71
C CYS A 335 -12.16 -7.25 -15.02
N ASP A 336 -11.84 -8.28 -14.23
CA ASP A 336 -12.47 -9.60 -14.36
C ASP A 336 -13.99 -9.52 -14.12
N TYR A 337 -14.43 -8.72 -13.14
CA TYR A 337 -15.85 -8.53 -12.84
C TYR A 337 -16.63 -7.82 -13.95
N LEU A 338 -16.03 -6.82 -14.60
CA LEU A 338 -16.61 -6.20 -15.81
C LEU A 338 -16.83 -7.26 -16.88
N LEU A 339 -15.76 -7.99 -17.20
CA LEU A 339 -15.83 -8.97 -18.27
C LEU A 339 -16.77 -10.14 -17.93
N GLU A 340 -16.89 -10.53 -16.66
CA GLU A 340 -17.79 -11.58 -16.20
C GLU A 340 -19.25 -11.28 -16.61
N GLU A 341 -19.68 -10.03 -16.52
CA GLU A 341 -21.05 -9.61 -16.88
C GLU A 341 -21.34 -9.91 -18.35
N ALA A 342 -20.49 -9.41 -19.24
CA ALA A 342 -20.58 -9.68 -20.68
C ALA A 342 -20.51 -11.18 -21.01
N LEU A 343 -19.64 -11.93 -20.33
CA LEU A 343 -19.48 -13.36 -20.57
C LEU A 343 -20.65 -14.22 -20.09
N VAL A 344 -21.33 -13.80 -19.02
CA VAL A 344 -22.56 -14.45 -18.53
C VAL A 344 -23.68 -14.25 -19.56
N ASP A 345 -23.84 -13.05 -20.08
CA ASP A 345 -24.87 -12.73 -21.08
C ASP A 345 -24.63 -13.47 -22.40
N LEU A 346 -23.35 -13.71 -22.75
CA LEU A 346 -22.94 -14.45 -23.95
C LEU A 346 -22.87 -15.98 -23.76
N GLN A 347 -23.17 -16.50 -22.57
CA GLN A 347 -22.97 -17.91 -22.25
C GLN A 347 -23.77 -18.84 -23.17
N GLU A 348 -25.01 -18.49 -23.50
CA GLU A 348 -25.84 -19.28 -24.42
C GLU A 348 -25.23 -19.33 -25.82
N GLN A 349 -24.75 -18.19 -26.32
CA GLN A 349 -24.14 -18.09 -27.64
C GLN A 349 -22.86 -18.92 -27.71
N PHE A 350 -21.98 -18.82 -26.72
CA PHE A 350 -20.80 -19.69 -26.61
C PHE A 350 -21.16 -21.18 -26.57
N SER A 351 -22.25 -21.54 -25.88
CA SER A 351 -22.70 -22.94 -25.80
C SER A 351 -23.21 -23.49 -27.13
N SER A 352 -23.66 -22.61 -28.03
CA SER A 352 -24.20 -22.97 -29.34
C SER A 352 -23.12 -23.18 -30.40
N LEU A 353 -21.90 -22.65 -30.19
CA LEU A 353 -20.77 -22.79 -31.11
C LEU A 353 -20.38 -24.26 -31.32
N ILE A 354 -19.92 -24.57 -32.55
CA ILE A 354 -19.44 -25.90 -32.96
C ILE A 354 -20.49 -27.01 -32.68
N THR A 355 -21.78 -26.69 -32.84
CA THR A 355 -22.89 -27.65 -32.79
C THR A 355 -23.47 -27.92 -34.18
N GLN A 356 -24.36 -28.91 -34.29
CA GLN A 356 -25.09 -29.16 -35.54
C GLN A 356 -25.96 -27.96 -35.97
N ARG A 357 -26.52 -27.22 -35.00
CA ARG A 357 -27.31 -26.01 -35.29
C ARG A 357 -26.41 -24.88 -35.78
N TRP A 358 -25.21 -24.74 -35.18
CA TRP A 358 -24.23 -23.75 -35.60
C TRP A 358 -23.95 -23.86 -37.09
N LEU A 359 -23.76 -25.05 -37.68
CA LEU A 359 -23.47 -25.24 -39.12
C LEU A 359 -24.33 -24.40 -40.08
N ASN A 360 -25.61 -24.19 -39.75
CA ASN A 360 -26.54 -23.44 -40.59
C ASN A 360 -27.00 -22.09 -40.00
N ASN A 361 -26.50 -21.70 -38.81
CA ASN A 361 -26.87 -20.46 -38.14
C ASN A 361 -25.65 -19.60 -37.79
N THR A 362 -25.47 -18.44 -38.45
CA THR A 362 -24.37 -17.49 -38.18
C THR A 362 -24.64 -16.56 -37.00
N GLU A 363 -25.89 -16.48 -36.54
CA GLU A 363 -26.36 -15.59 -35.48
C GLU A 363 -25.50 -15.64 -34.22
N PRO A 364 -25.05 -16.81 -33.68
CA PRO A 364 -24.34 -16.83 -32.41
C PRO A 364 -23.06 -16.01 -32.40
N MET A 365 -22.28 -16.07 -33.49
CA MET A 365 -21.05 -15.31 -33.60
C MET A 365 -21.34 -13.82 -33.82
N ASP A 366 -22.34 -13.50 -34.63
CA ASP A 366 -22.74 -12.12 -34.89
C ASP A 366 -23.23 -11.46 -33.59
N THR A 367 -24.01 -12.17 -32.77
CA THR A 367 -24.44 -11.71 -31.43
C THR A 367 -23.25 -11.54 -30.49
N ILE A 368 -22.30 -12.49 -30.44
CA ILE A 368 -21.08 -12.35 -29.63
C ILE A 368 -20.33 -11.06 -29.99
N CYS A 369 -20.11 -10.81 -31.28
CA CYS A 369 -19.41 -9.61 -31.75
C CYS A 369 -20.16 -8.33 -31.37
N LEU A 370 -21.47 -8.27 -31.63
CA LEU A 370 -22.28 -7.08 -31.36
C LEU A 370 -22.34 -6.77 -29.86
N THR A 371 -22.66 -7.75 -29.02
CA THR A 371 -22.72 -7.54 -27.57
C THR A 371 -21.37 -7.13 -27.01
N LEU A 372 -20.25 -7.71 -27.45
CA LEU A 372 -18.92 -7.26 -27.01
C LEU A 372 -18.65 -5.81 -27.41
N SER A 373 -19.00 -5.41 -28.62
CA SER A 373 -18.89 -4.02 -29.05
C SER A 373 -19.71 -3.07 -28.16
N ASP A 374 -20.96 -3.42 -27.85
CA ASP A 374 -21.83 -2.62 -26.97
C ASP A 374 -21.20 -2.45 -25.57
N TYR A 375 -20.68 -3.53 -24.98
CA TYR A 375 -19.96 -3.47 -23.70
C TYR A 375 -18.68 -2.62 -23.79
N PHE A 376 -17.94 -2.69 -24.90
CA PHE A 376 -16.74 -1.87 -25.08
C PHE A 376 -17.05 -0.39 -25.24
N GLU A 377 -18.22 -0.02 -25.76
CA GLU A 377 -18.70 1.37 -25.75
C GLU A 377 -18.92 1.85 -24.31
N ASP A 378 -19.55 1.05 -23.45
CA ASP A 378 -19.71 1.38 -22.02
C ASP A 378 -18.35 1.46 -21.31
N TYR A 379 -17.40 0.60 -21.67
CA TYR A 379 -16.06 0.58 -21.09
C TYR A 379 -15.18 1.76 -21.52
N SER A 380 -15.62 2.59 -22.48
CA SER A 380 -14.89 3.80 -22.91
C SER A 380 -14.62 4.79 -21.77
N HIS A 381 -15.37 4.69 -20.67
CA HIS A 381 -15.15 5.47 -19.45
C HIS A 381 -14.03 4.92 -18.54
N LEU A 382 -13.39 3.81 -18.89
CA LEU A 382 -12.16 3.35 -18.25
C LEU A 382 -10.98 4.22 -18.67
N HIS A 383 -10.03 4.46 -17.76
CA HIS A 383 -8.73 4.99 -18.16
C HIS A 383 -8.06 4.05 -19.17
N GLN A 384 -7.35 4.60 -20.16
CA GLN A 384 -6.79 3.84 -21.30
C GLN A 384 -6.05 2.55 -20.89
N LYS A 385 -5.21 2.60 -19.84
CA LYS A 385 -4.47 1.43 -19.34
C LYS A 385 -5.39 0.30 -18.88
N ASN A 386 -6.54 0.64 -18.30
CA ASN A 386 -7.54 -0.33 -17.84
C ASN A 386 -8.38 -0.83 -19.01
N PHE A 387 -8.75 0.05 -19.94
CA PHE A 387 -9.44 -0.31 -21.16
C PHE A 387 -8.64 -1.34 -21.97
N ASP A 388 -7.38 -1.04 -22.26
CA ASP A 388 -6.48 -1.95 -22.99
C ASP A 388 -6.37 -3.31 -22.30
N TYR A 389 -6.27 -3.30 -20.96
CA TYR A 389 -6.19 -4.52 -20.16
C TYR A 389 -7.47 -5.37 -20.27
N VAL A 390 -8.66 -4.76 -20.14
CA VAL A 390 -9.95 -5.46 -20.25
C VAL A 390 -10.15 -5.99 -21.67
N VAL A 391 -9.81 -5.22 -22.70
CA VAL A 391 -9.90 -5.66 -24.10
C VAL A 391 -8.99 -6.84 -24.37
N GLN A 392 -7.75 -6.83 -23.86
CA GLN A 392 -6.83 -7.95 -23.98
C GLN A 392 -7.35 -9.20 -23.23
N LEU A 393 -7.88 -9.01 -22.02
CA LEU A 393 -8.49 -10.07 -21.23
C LEU A 393 -9.70 -10.69 -21.96
N ALA A 394 -10.54 -9.86 -22.57
CA ALA A 394 -11.68 -10.28 -23.37
C ALA A 394 -11.23 -11.09 -24.60
N LEU A 395 -10.27 -10.60 -25.37
CA LEU A 395 -9.71 -11.32 -26.53
C LEU A 395 -9.20 -12.71 -26.14
N ASN A 396 -8.38 -12.79 -25.09
CA ASN A 396 -7.87 -14.06 -24.57
C ASN A 396 -9.00 -15.01 -24.17
N THR A 397 -10.00 -14.49 -23.45
CA THR A 397 -11.09 -15.31 -22.90
C THR A 397 -12.03 -15.82 -23.99
N VAL A 398 -12.39 -14.96 -24.95
CA VAL A 398 -13.25 -15.34 -26.08
C VAL A 398 -12.54 -16.35 -26.98
N ALA A 399 -11.26 -16.13 -27.29
CA ALA A 399 -10.48 -17.08 -28.08
C ALA A 399 -10.33 -18.44 -27.38
N MET A 400 -10.11 -18.43 -26.06
CA MET A 400 -10.08 -19.65 -25.25
C MET A 400 -11.41 -20.38 -25.26
N ARG A 401 -12.54 -19.69 -25.11
CA ARG A 401 -13.89 -20.28 -25.15
C ARG A 401 -14.18 -20.89 -26.53
N TYR A 402 -13.83 -20.21 -27.61
CA TYR A 402 -14.00 -20.71 -28.98
C TYR A 402 -13.12 -21.96 -29.22
N THR A 403 -11.85 -21.90 -28.84
CA THR A 403 -10.92 -23.04 -28.91
C THR A 403 -11.44 -24.23 -28.12
N THR A 404 -11.97 -23.99 -26.92
CA THR A 404 -12.59 -25.01 -26.08
C THR A 404 -13.81 -25.63 -26.77
N ALA A 405 -14.64 -24.84 -27.44
CA ALA A 405 -15.79 -25.33 -28.20
C ALA A 405 -15.35 -26.27 -29.34
N ILE A 406 -14.28 -25.94 -30.07
CA ILE A 406 -13.71 -26.81 -31.11
C ILE A 406 -13.32 -28.18 -30.52
N LEU A 407 -12.66 -28.18 -29.35
CA LEU A 407 -12.08 -29.40 -28.78
C LEU A 407 -13.06 -30.23 -27.93
N GLN A 408 -14.16 -29.65 -27.45
CA GLN A 408 -15.06 -30.35 -26.51
C GLN A 408 -16.44 -30.67 -27.10
N LYS A 409 -16.85 -30.02 -28.19
CA LYS A 409 -18.18 -30.26 -28.77
C LYS A 409 -18.20 -31.54 -29.60
N ARG A 410 -19.30 -32.30 -29.49
CA ARG A 410 -19.51 -33.56 -30.19
C ARG A 410 -20.08 -33.30 -31.59
N LEU A 411 -19.24 -32.77 -32.47
CA LEU A 411 -19.49 -32.68 -33.90
C LEU A 411 -18.56 -33.69 -34.61
N THR A 412 -19.01 -34.30 -35.71
CA THR A 412 -18.19 -35.27 -36.47
C THR A 412 -18.34 -35.03 -37.95
N LEU A 413 -17.25 -34.67 -38.62
CA LEU A 413 -17.22 -34.17 -40.00
C LEU A 413 -16.91 -35.31 -40.98
N LYS A 414 -17.93 -36.09 -41.35
CA LYS A 414 -17.72 -37.33 -42.11
C LYS A 414 -17.13 -37.11 -43.51
N THR A 415 -17.50 -36.02 -44.19
CA THR A 415 -17.06 -35.76 -45.56
C THR A 415 -16.00 -34.66 -45.63
N GLN A 416 -15.20 -34.68 -46.70
CA GLN A 416 -14.23 -33.61 -46.97
C GLN A 416 -14.92 -32.26 -47.20
N GLU A 417 -16.12 -32.27 -47.79
CA GLU A 417 -16.94 -31.08 -47.98
C GLU A 417 -17.31 -30.47 -46.63
N ASP A 418 -17.80 -31.27 -45.68
CA ASP A 418 -18.17 -30.82 -44.33
C ASP A 418 -16.96 -30.20 -43.60
N ARG A 419 -15.79 -30.82 -43.73
CA ARG A 419 -14.54 -30.31 -43.14
C ARG A 419 -14.14 -28.95 -43.70
N LYS A 420 -14.23 -28.80 -45.02
CA LYS A 420 -13.92 -27.53 -45.68
C LYS A 420 -14.90 -26.43 -45.24
N ILE A 421 -16.21 -26.72 -45.25
CA ILE A 421 -17.25 -25.77 -44.81
C ILE A 421 -17.01 -25.31 -43.37
N VAL A 422 -16.73 -26.25 -42.46
CA VAL A 422 -16.47 -25.91 -41.05
C VAL A 422 -15.18 -25.11 -40.88
N ALA A 423 -14.09 -25.50 -41.54
CA ALA A 423 -12.83 -24.77 -41.44
C ALA A 423 -12.92 -23.36 -42.03
N ASP A 424 -13.54 -23.20 -43.20
CA ASP A 424 -13.74 -21.89 -43.84
C ASP A 424 -14.59 -21.00 -42.94
N ARG A 425 -15.64 -21.56 -42.33
CA ARG A 425 -16.48 -20.84 -41.37
C ARG A 425 -15.75 -20.42 -40.09
N ILE A 426 -14.97 -21.32 -39.48
CA ILE A 426 -14.15 -20.99 -38.31
C ILE A 426 -13.22 -19.81 -38.64
N ASN A 427 -12.62 -19.81 -39.83
CA ASN A 427 -11.75 -18.73 -40.29
C ASN A 427 -12.53 -17.41 -40.48
N GLU A 428 -13.73 -17.45 -41.06
CA GLU A 428 -14.61 -16.28 -41.20
C GLU A 428 -15.03 -15.69 -39.84
N GLU A 429 -15.49 -16.53 -38.92
CA GLU A 429 -15.89 -16.13 -37.57
C GLU A 429 -14.69 -15.57 -36.78
N THR A 430 -13.51 -16.16 -36.94
CA THR A 430 -12.27 -15.66 -36.33
C THR A 430 -11.86 -14.30 -36.91
N ALA A 431 -12.03 -14.09 -38.21
CA ALA A 431 -11.74 -12.80 -38.85
C ALA A 431 -12.72 -11.71 -38.37
N LYS A 432 -14.00 -12.03 -38.21
CA LYS A 432 -14.98 -11.12 -37.59
C LYS A 432 -14.59 -10.75 -36.18
N LEU A 433 -14.20 -11.73 -35.37
CA LEU A 433 -13.75 -11.50 -33.99
C LEU A 433 -12.53 -10.57 -33.96
N SER A 434 -11.50 -10.87 -34.75
CA SER A 434 -10.31 -10.03 -34.87
C SER A 434 -10.66 -8.59 -35.27
N SER A 435 -11.59 -8.40 -36.20
CA SER A 435 -12.04 -7.08 -36.63
C SER A 435 -12.67 -6.27 -35.48
N VAL A 436 -13.44 -6.89 -34.58
CA VAL A 436 -14.03 -6.18 -33.42
C VAL A 436 -12.90 -5.64 -32.53
N PHE A 437 -11.95 -6.49 -32.15
CA PHE A 437 -10.85 -6.09 -31.28
C PHE A 437 -9.89 -5.10 -31.94
N GLU A 438 -9.65 -5.20 -33.26
CA GLU A 438 -8.83 -4.24 -34.01
C GLU A 438 -9.49 -2.87 -34.11
N GLN A 439 -10.82 -2.81 -34.21
CA GLN A 439 -11.57 -1.55 -34.22
C GLN A 439 -11.55 -0.86 -32.85
N VAL A 440 -11.70 -1.65 -31.79
CA VAL A 440 -11.76 -1.15 -30.40
C VAL A 440 -10.37 -0.78 -29.88
N ALA A 441 -9.34 -1.57 -30.20
CA ALA A 441 -7.97 -1.34 -29.75
C ALA A 441 -6.93 -1.71 -30.82
N PRO A 442 -6.66 -0.82 -31.80
CA PRO A 442 -5.79 -1.09 -32.95
C PRO A 442 -4.35 -1.47 -32.58
N ASP A 443 -3.84 -0.97 -31.46
CA ASP A 443 -2.46 -1.16 -31.04
C ASP A 443 -2.20 -2.48 -30.31
N LEU A 444 -3.25 -3.16 -29.83
CA LEU A 444 -3.16 -4.38 -29.01
C LEU A 444 -3.01 -5.68 -29.83
N VAL A 445 -3.45 -5.71 -31.09
CA VAL A 445 -3.60 -6.96 -31.88
C VAL A 445 -2.33 -7.36 -32.66
N LYS A 446 -1.22 -6.62 -32.51
CA LYS A 446 -0.11 -6.65 -33.49
C LYS A 446 0.81 -7.87 -33.44
N PHE A 447 0.88 -8.65 -32.35
CA PHE A 447 1.79 -9.80 -32.23
C PHE A 447 1.18 -10.98 -31.47
N ASP A 448 1.23 -12.17 -32.11
CA ASP A 448 0.83 -13.48 -31.56
C ASP A 448 -0.59 -13.52 -30.94
N SER A 449 -1.57 -13.08 -31.74
CA SER A 449 -2.97 -13.06 -31.32
C SER A 449 -3.48 -14.47 -30.93
N PRO A 450 -4.25 -14.60 -29.83
CA PRO A 450 -4.97 -15.82 -29.47
C PRO A 450 -5.82 -16.43 -30.60
N CYS A 451 -6.30 -15.59 -31.53
CA CYS A 451 -7.05 -16.01 -32.71
C CYS A 451 -6.24 -16.93 -33.64
N GLU A 452 -4.91 -16.85 -33.62
CA GLU A 452 -4.04 -17.71 -34.43
C GLU A 452 -4.09 -19.18 -34.00
N VAL A 453 -4.46 -19.47 -32.75
CA VAL A 453 -4.74 -20.84 -32.29
C VAL A 453 -5.95 -21.40 -33.06
N ILE A 454 -7.02 -20.61 -33.14
CA ILE A 454 -8.28 -21.00 -33.78
C ILE A 454 -8.05 -21.29 -35.28
N LYS A 455 -7.32 -20.41 -35.97
CA LYS A 455 -6.94 -20.62 -37.37
C LYS A 455 -6.09 -21.88 -37.55
N GLY A 456 -5.11 -22.10 -36.66
CA GLY A 456 -4.29 -23.32 -36.69
C GLY A 456 -5.10 -24.60 -36.54
N LEU A 457 -6.13 -24.60 -35.69
CA LEU A 457 -7.06 -25.73 -35.57
C LEU A 457 -7.91 -25.91 -36.84
N ALA A 458 -8.37 -24.82 -37.44
CA ALA A 458 -9.12 -24.85 -38.70
C ALA A 458 -8.30 -25.45 -39.86
N GLU A 459 -7.00 -25.13 -39.95
CA GLU A 459 -6.10 -25.72 -40.95
C GLU A 459 -5.99 -27.24 -40.79
N VAL A 460 -5.84 -27.75 -39.56
CA VAL A 460 -5.83 -29.21 -39.30
C VAL A 460 -7.15 -29.87 -39.72
N ILE A 461 -8.29 -29.22 -39.46
CA ILE A 461 -9.62 -29.72 -39.86
C ILE A 461 -9.73 -29.77 -41.40
N LYS A 462 -9.21 -28.77 -42.09
CA LYS A 462 -9.35 -28.60 -43.55
C LYS A 462 -8.52 -29.59 -44.38
N VAL A 463 -7.39 -30.05 -43.86
CA VAL A 463 -6.42 -30.89 -44.59
C VAL A 463 -7.10 -32.14 -45.17
N SER A 464 -7.14 -32.23 -46.51
CA SER A 464 -7.77 -33.33 -47.23
C SER A 464 -6.95 -34.62 -47.19
N ASP A 465 -5.64 -34.49 -47.30
CA ASP A 465 -4.73 -35.61 -47.46
C ASP A 465 -4.16 -36.02 -46.09
N VAL A 466 -4.37 -37.29 -45.75
CA VAL A 466 -3.97 -37.88 -44.47
C VAL A 466 -2.44 -37.88 -44.30
N ASP A 467 -1.67 -37.90 -45.39
CA ASP A 467 -0.21 -37.87 -45.34
C ASP A 467 0.30 -36.47 -44.97
N PHE A 468 -0.40 -35.41 -45.42
CA PHE A 468 -0.10 -34.03 -45.04
C PHE A 468 -0.64 -33.66 -43.65
N LEU A 469 -1.58 -34.42 -43.09
CA LEU A 469 -2.11 -34.19 -41.74
C LEU A 469 -1.00 -34.23 -40.68
N SER A 470 -0.07 -35.18 -40.79
CA SER A 470 1.06 -35.29 -39.87
C SER A 470 1.90 -34.02 -39.86
N LEU A 471 2.13 -33.39 -41.02
CA LEU A 471 2.91 -32.15 -41.12
C LEU A 471 2.22 -30.97 -40.42
N GLU A 472 0.90 -30.82 -40.57
CA GLU A 472 0.17 -29.72 -39.92
C GLU A 472 0.06 -29.92 -38.41
N LEU A 473 -0.11 -31.17 -37.94
CA LEU A 473 -0.04 -31.49 -36.52
C LEU A 473 1.33 -31.18 -35.91
N HIS A 474 2.41 -31.45 -36.65
CA HIS A 474 3.76 -31.08 -36.24
C HIS A 474 3.94 -29.55 -36.15
N ARG A 475 3.45 -28.81 -37.16
CA ARG A 475 3.48 -27.35 -37.14
C ARG A 475 2.72 -26.79 -35.94
N LEU A 476 1.53 -27.31 -35.68
CA LEU A 476 0.68 -26.87 -34.56
C LEU A 476 1.37 -27.13 -33.21
N LEU A 477 1.92 -28.33 -32.99
CA LEU A 477 2.64 -28.68 -31.76
C LEU A 477 3.97 -27.93 -31.58
N ARG A 478 4.62 -27.54 -32.68
CA ARG A 478 5.83 -26.71 -32.61
C ARG A 478 5.49 -25.29 -32.15
N ARG A 479 4.35 -24.75 -32.59
CA ARG A 479 3.86 -23.44 -32.17
C ARG A 479 3.27 -23.47 -30.75
N TYR A 480 2.58 -24.55 -30.39
CA TYR A 480 1.92 -24.71 -29.10
C TYR A 480 2.35 -26.02 -28.41
N PRO A 481 3.54 -26.03 -27.78
CA PRO A 481 4.13 -27.25 -27.25
C PRO A 481 3.43 -27.79 -25.98
N ASP A 482 2.58 -27.02 -25.33
CA ASP A 482 1.77 -27.44 -24.18
C ASP A 482 0.46 -28.15 -24.57
N MET A 483 0.17 -28.30 -25.86
CA MET A 483 -0.98 -29.07 -26.32
C MET A 483 -0.80 -30.57 -25.99
N SER A 484 -1.79 -31.17 -25.32
CA SER A 484 -1.76 -32.54 -24.83
C SER A 484 -2.19 -33.56 -25.90
N SER A 485 -1.94 -34.84 -25.63
CA SER A 485 -2.50 -35.96 -26.42
C SER A 485 -4.02 -35.90 -26.50
N ASP A 486 -4.67 -35.42 -25.45
CA ASP A 486 -6.13 -35.35 -25.38
C ASP A 486 -6.67 -34.22 -26.27
N HIS A 487 -5.99 -33.07 -26.32
CA HIS A 487 -6.31 -31.99 -27.28
C HIS A 487 -6.23 -32.48 -28.72
N LEU A 488 -5.14 -33.15 -29.08
CA LEU A 488 -4.94 -33.72 -30.41
C LEU A 488 -5.99 -34.78 -30.75
N THR A 489 -6.27 -35.68 -29.80
CA THR A 489 -7.27 -36.73 -29.98
C THR A 489 -8.64 -36.13 -30.24
N ALA A 490 -9.04 -35.12 -29.46
CA ALA A 490 -10.31 -34.43 -29.64
C ALA A 490 -10.43 -33.76 -31.02
N LEU A 491 -9.38 -33.04 -31.45
CA LEU A 491 -9.33 -32.39 -32.76
C LEU A 491 -9.46 -33.39 -33.92
N LEU A 492 -8.77 -34.53 -33.83
CA LEU A 492 -8.83 -35.57 -34.85
C LEU A 492 -10.16 -36.33 -34.85
N LEU A 493 -10.81 -36.50 -33.69
CA LEU A 493 -12.14 -37.10 -33.60
C LEU A 493 -13.22 -36.18 -34.19
N LEU A 494 -13.10 -34.86 -34.02
CA LEU A 494 -13.95 -33.88 -34.71
C LEU A 494 -13.88 -34.05 -36.23
N ARG A 495 -12.69 -34.34 -36.76
CA ARG A 495 -12.42 -34.53 -38.19
C ARG A 495 -13.17 -35.73 -38.80
N GLY A 496 -13.49 -36.75 -38.00
CA GLY A 496 -14.49 -37.77 -38.33
C GLY A 496 -14.18 -38.77 -39.44
N ASP A 497 -13.01 -38.69 -40.08
CA ASP A 497 -12.57 -39.56 -41.18
C ASP A 497 -11.54 -40.62 -40.78
N LEU A 498 -11.02 -40.54 -39.55
CA LEU A 498 -10.10 -41.51 -38.96
C LEU A 498 -10.83 -42.40 -37.95
N GLY A 499 -10.52 -43.69 -37.95
CA GLY A 499 -10.96 -44.59 -36.89
C GLY A 499 -10.35 -44.21 -35.55
N ARG A 500 -11.03 -44.50 -34.43
CA ARG A 500 -10.51 -44.19 -33.08
C ARG A 500 -9.13 -44.81 -32.81
N LEU A 501 -8.85 -45.99 -33.37
CA LEU A 501 -7.54 -46.65 -33.27
C LEU A 501 -6.47 -45.88 -34.04
N ASP A 502 -6.77 -45.45 -35.28
CA ASP A 502 -5.85 -44.68 -36.12
C ASP A 502 -5.52 -43.33 -35.48
N VAL A 503 -6.53 -42.66 -34.89
CA VAL A 503 -6.32 -41.43 -34.12
C VAL A 503 -5.35 -41.67 -32.97
N ARG A 504 -5.59 -42.69 -32.14
CA ARG A 504 -4.71 -42.99 -30.99
C ARG A 504 -3.28 -43.30 -31.43
N GLN A 505 -3.11 -44.08 -32.49
CA GLN A 505 -1.79 -44.43 -33.01
C GLN A 505 -1.05 -43.18 -33.51
N ARG A 506 -1.69 -42.36 -34.35
CA ARG A 506 -1.09 -41.13 -34.89
C ARG A 506 -0.71 -40.13 -33.80
N VAL A 507 -1.59 -39.93 -32.81
CA VAL A 507 -1.31 -39.05 -31.67
C VAL A 507 -0.10 -39.57 -30.89
N ALA A 508 -0.02 -40.87 -30.63
CA ALA A 508 1.11 -41.46 -29.91
C ALA A 508 2.43 -41.30 -30.68
N GLU A 509 2.43 -41.54 -31.99
CA GLU A 509 3.59 -41.39 -32.87
C GLU A 509 4.09 -39.94 -32.86
N ILE A 510 3.22 -38.96 -33.13
CA ILE A 510 3.59 -37.54 -33.21
C ILE A 510 4.04 -37.00 -31.84
N MET A 511 3.39 -37.43 -30.75
CA MET A 511 3.78 -37.00 -29.41
C MET A 511 5.16 -37.53 -29.02
N GLU A 512 5.50 -38.76 -29.41
CA GLU A 512 6.83 -39.33 -29.18
C GLU A 512 7.90 -38.64 -30.04
N GLU A 513 7.62 -38.40 -31.31
CA GLU A 513 8.49 -37.63 -32.21
C GLU A 513 8.79 -36.23 -31.64
N MET A 514 7.77 -35.51 -31.19
CA MET A 514 7.94 -34.21 -30.55
C MET A 514 8.70 -34.28 -29.23
N ARG A 515 8.51 -35.33 -28.44
CA ARG A 515 9.26 -35.54 -27.20
C ARG A 515 10.76 -35.71 -27.45
N THR A 516 11.12 -36.44 -28.51
CA THR A 516 12.54 -36.64 -28.88
C THR A 516 13.21 -35.39 -29.45
N GLN A 517 12.42 -34.48 -30.06
CA GLN A 517 12.93 -33.24 -30.66
C GLN A 517 12.99 -32.04 -29.70
N ARG A 518 12.37 -32.13 -28.51
CA ARG A 518 12.32 -31.02 -27.54
C ARG A 518 13.60 -30.90 -26.71
N SER A 519 14.15 -29.69 -26.67
CA SER A 519 15.23 -29.29 -25.76
C SER A 519 14.87 -28.01 -24.99
N GLY A 520 14.11 -28.16 -23.89
CA GLY A 520 13.81 -27.05 -22.98
C GLY A 520 12.46 -27.11 -22.27
N PRO A 521 12.20 -26.16 -21.35
CA PRO A 521 10.92 -26.05 -20.66
C PRO A 521 9.79 -25.71 -21.65
N THR A 522 8.62 -26.32 -21.44
CA THR A 522 7.45 -26.12 -22.30
C THR A 522 6.86 -24.73 -22.08
N GLN A 523 6.83 -23.92 -23.15
CA GLN A 523 6.13 -22.63 -23.14
C GLN A 523 4.62 -22.88 -23.02
N LYS A 524 3.97 -22.20 -22.07
CA LYS A 524 2.52 -22.29 -21.86
C LYS A 524 1.77 -21.43 -22.88
N SER A 525 0.61 -21.89 -23.30
CA SER A 525 -0.35 -21.21 -24.17
C SER A 525 -1.78 -21.44 -23.65
N ILE A 526 -2.80 -21.11 -24.46
CA ILE A 526 -4.22 -21.32 -24.15
C ILE A 526 -4.51 -22.79 -23.77
N PHE A 527 -3.80 -23.75 -24.37
CA PHE A 527 -4.00 -25.17 -24.09
C PHE A 527 -3.74 -25.55 -22.63
N SER A 528 -2.88 -24.82 -21.91
CA SER A 528 -2.66 -25.05 -20.48
C SER A 528 -3.90 -24.75 -19.60
N HIS A 529 -4.89 -24.04 -20.13
CA HIS A 529 -6.15 -23.70 -19.46
C HIS A 529 -7.35 -24.52 -19.96
N ILE A 530 -7.17 -25.33 -21.00
CA ILE A 530 -8.23 -26.20 -21.55
C ILE A 530 -8.05 -27.61 -20.99
N HIS A 531 -9.07 -28.13 -20.31
CA HIS A 531 -9.08 -29.50 -19.83
C HIS A 531 -10.06 -30.34 -20.65
N ILE A 532 -9.58 -31.40 -21.28
CA ILE A 532 -10.44 -32.31 -22.06
C ILE A 532 -10.92 -33.44 -21.16
N SER A 533 -12.25 -33.60 -21.07
CA SER A 533 -12.85 -34.70 -20.32
C SER A 533 -12.60 -36.03 -21.03
N THR A 534 -12.15 -37.05 -20.30
CA THR A 534 -11.98 -38.41 -20.83
C THR A 534 -13.30 -39.03 -21.33
N SER A 535 -14.46 -38.52 -20.87
CA SER A 535 -15.78 -38.92 -21.37
C SER A 535 -16.06 -38.53 -22.81
N LEU A 536 -15.22 -37.70 -23.43
CA LEU A 536 -15.29 -37.38 -24.86
C LEU A 536 -14.71 -38.50 -25.74
N PHE A 537 -13.91 -39.40 -25.17
CA PHE A 537 -13.21 -40.47 -25.89
C PHE A 537 -13.85 -41.87 -25.70
N THR A 538 -14.79 -41.99 -24.77
CA THR A 538 -15.69 -43.14 -24.60
C THR A 538 -16.86 -42.99 -25.56
#